data_AF-A0A0E0QM21-F1
#
_entry.id   AF-A0A0E0QM21-F1
#
_cell.length_a   1.000
_cell.length_b   1.000
_cell.length_c   1.000
_cell.angle_alpha   90.00
_cell.angle_beta   90.00
_cell.angle_gamma   90.00
#
_symmetry.space_group_name_H-M   'P 1'
#
loop_
_entity.id
_entity.type
_entity.pdbx_description
1 polymer ?
#
loop_
_entity_poly.entity_id
_entity_poly.type
_entity_poly.pdbx_seq_one_letter_code
_entity_poly.pdbx_strand_id
1 'polypeptide(L)'
;MGDVTAAAAPSTDKSNNLFMQIVVHPDGTITRPFVPDAPPSATGPVLSRDVPLDASLATSLRLYLPNPASPPPPPTSKLPVILYFHGGGFVLFSTGSVFYHASCEAMAAAVPAIVVSLDYRLAPEHRLPAAYDDAASAVLWLRDAAAGDPWIAAHGDLSRCFVMGSSSGGNMALNAGVRACRGLDLGPAAVRGLVLHQPYLGGVARTPSEEKSGDDAVLPLEANDKLWSLALPAGADQDHEFSNPAKSMAAAAAALTGLPRCLVTGSDGDPLIDRQRELVAWLRGHGVEVVAKTDFAGSHAAELFVKETADELFAAVCAFVSGAGDVVHS
;
A
#
# COMPACT_ATOMS: atom_id res chain seq x y z
N MET A 1 33.02 9.60 10.97
CA MET A 1 32.85 8.55 9.93
C MET A 1 32.48 7.28 10.66
N GLY A 2 31.18 7.06 10.84
CA GLY A 2 30.62 5.82 11.36
C GLY A 2 29.64 5.35 10.29
N ASP A 3 29.96 4.23 9.68
CA ASP A 3 29.20 3.59 8.62
C ASP A 3 27.86 3.10 9.20
N VAL A 4 26.76 3.75 8.81
CA VAL A 4 25.41 3.32 9.21
C VAL A 4 25.04 2.15 8.31
N THR A 5 25.47 0.98 8.77
CA THR A 5 24.84 -0.34 8.60
C THR A 5 24.07 -0.54 7.29
N ALA A 6 24.73 -1.19 6.34
CA ALA A 6 24.04 -2.03 5.36
C ALA A 6 22.99 -2.87 6.08
N ALA A 7 21.72 -2.73 5.70
CA ALA A 7 20.68 -3.64 6.15
C ALA A 7 21.15 -5.07 5.83
N ALA A 8 21.19 -5.94 6.83
CA ALA A 8 21.46 -7.35 6.60
C ALA A 8 20.44 -7.86 5.56
N ALA A 9 20.92 -8.58 4.55
CA ALA A 9 20.03 -9.23 3.58
C ALA A 9 18.97 -10.02 4.36
N PRO A 10 17.69 -9.97 3.94
CA PRO A 10 16.62 -10.66 4.64
C PRO A 10 16.97 -12.14 4.79
N SER A 11 16.85 -12.65 6.01
CA SER A 11 17.10 -14.05 6.31
C SER A 11 16.20 -14.91 5.41
N THR A 12 16.78 -15.91 4.75
CA THR A 12 16.03 -16.90 3.97
C THR A 12 15.34 -17.94 4.84
N ASP A 13 15.45 -17.82 6.17
CA ASP A 13 14.83 -18.73 7.13
C ASP A 13 13.52 -18.13 7.66
N LYS A 14 12.41 -18.83 7.42
CA LYS A 14 11.09 -18.48 7.92
C LYS A 14 11.02 -18.36 9.45
N SER A 15 11.99 -18.91 10.19
CA SER A 15 12.07 -18.78 11.65
C SER A 15 12.33 -17.34 12.12
N ASN A 16 12.94 -16.50 11.27
CA ASN A 16 13.18 -15.07 11.54
C ASN A 16 12.07 -14.16 11.01
N ASN A 17 11.00 -14.74 10.45
CA ASN A 17 9.88 -14.01 9.89
C ASN A 17 9.09 -13.21 10.95
N LEU A 18 8.84 -11.91 10.70
CA LEU A 18 8.13 -11.05 11.66
C LEU A 18 6.68 -11.49 11.90
N PHE A 19 5.96 -11.95 10.88
CA PHE A 19 4.59 -12.41 11.04
C PHE A 19 4.50 -13.71 11.86
N MET A 20 5.53 -14.55 11.79
CA MET A 20 5.63 -15.76 12.61
C MET A 20 5.86 -15.45 14.09
N GLN A 21 6.48 -14.31 14.40
CA GLN A 21 6.71 -13.85 15.79
C GLN A 21 5.46 -13.27 16.47
N ILE A 22 4.34 -13.14 15.75
CA ILE A 22 3.06 -12.76 16.36
C ILE A 22 2.58 -13.91 17.26
N VAL A 23 2.41 -13.60 18.54
CA VAL A 23 1.86 -14.52 19.55
C VAL A 23 0.38 -14.22 19.72
N VAL A 24 -0.47 -15.22 19.48
CA VAL A 24 -1.91 -15.14 19.75
C VAL A 24 -2.19 -15.73 21.12
N HIS A 25 -2.80 -14.95 22.00
CA HIS A 25 -3.11 -15.36 23.38
C HIS A 25 -4.46 -16.11 23.44
N PRO A 26 -4.70 -16.91 24.50
CA PRO A 26 -5.95 -17.65 24.65
C PRO A 26 -7.23 -16.80 24.67
N ASP A 27 -7.12 -15.51 25.01
CA ASP A 27 -8.23 -14.56 25.02
C ASP A 27 -8.48 -13.88 23.65
N GLY A 28 -7.69 -14.22 22.63
CA GLY A 28 -7.77 -13.68 21.28
C GLY A 28 -7.00 -12.38 21.05
N THR A 29 -6.35 -11.82 22.08
CA THR A 29 -5.41 -10.69 21.92
C THR A 29 -4.08 -11.16 21.33
N ILE A 30 -3.24 -10.23 20.88
CA ILE A 30 -1.91 -10.57 20.34
C ILE A 30 -0.79 -9.79 20.99
N THR A 31 0.41 -10.39 21.00
CA THR A 31 1.68 -9.66 21.14
C THR A 31 2.35 -9.58 19.78
N ARG A 32 2.70 -8.36 19.36
CA ARG A 32 3.40 -8.07 18.11
C ARG A 32 4.92 -8.09 18.31
N PRO A 33 5.72 -8.47 17.29
CA PRO A 33 7.17 -8.33 17.34
C PRO A 33 7.57 -6.86 17.46
N PHE A 34 8.76 -6.61 18.02
CA PHE A 34 9.34 -5.28 18.04
C PHE A 34 9.85 -4.89 16.65
N VAL A 35 9.47 -3.70 16.21
CA VAL A 35 9.94 -3.09 14.97
C VAL A 35 10.43 -1.69 15.32
N PRO A 36 11.67 -1.31 14.98
CA PRO A 36 12.15 0.05 15.23
C PRO A 36 11.34 1.08 14.45
N ASP A 37 11.05 2.21 15.09
CA ASP A 37 10.43 3.37 14.45
C ASP A 37 11.48 4.45 14.12
N ALA A 38 11.22 5.18 13.04
CA ALA A 38 11.91 6.38 12.63
C ALA A 38 11.00 7.61 12.86
N PRO A 39 11.51 8.67 13.51
CA PRO A 39 10.77 9.92 13.66
C PRO A 39 10.68 10.66 12.31
N PRO A 40 9.74 11.62 12.17
CA PRO A 40 9.73 12.50 11.01
C PRO A 40 10.99 13.38 10.97
N SER A 41 11.46 13.73 9.78
CA SER A 41 12.70 14.46 9.55
C SER A 41 12.46 15.87 8.98
N ALA A 42 13.04 16.88 9.61
CA ALA A 42 13.05 18.26 9.11
C ALA A 42 14.28 18.58 8.24
N THR A 43 15.09 17.59 7.89
CA THR A 43 16.36 17.77 7.17
C THR A 43 16.58 16.66 6.15
N GLY A 44 17.49 16.88 5.20
CA GLY A 44 17.85 15.88 4.19
C GLY A 44 17.15 16.09 2.84
N PRO A 45 17.23 15.10 1.94
CA PRO A 45 16.68 15.21 0.59
C PRO A 45 15.15 15.20 0.56
N VAL A 46 14.51 14.60 1.57
CA VAL A 46 13.07 14.58 1.78
C VAL A 46 12.79 15.03 3.20
N LEU A 47 11.79 15.89 3.35
CA LEU A 47 11.27 16.34 4.63
C LEU A 47 10.05 15.50 4.97
N SER A 48 9.85 15.16 6.24
CA SER A 48 8.64 14.49 6.70
C SER A 48 8.05 15.12 7.96
N ARG A 49 6.72 15.03 8.11
CA ARG A 49 5.98 15.47 9.31
C ARG A 49 4.65 14.75 9.45
N ASP A 50 4.18 14.67 10.69
CA ASP A 50 2.91 14.05 11.03
C ASP A 50 1.80 15.09 11.14
N VAL A 51 0.60 14.72 10.67
CA VAL A 51 -0.64 15.48 10.85
C VAL A 51 -1.75 14.54 11.34
N PRO A 52 -2.62 14.97 12.27
CA PRO A 52 -3.73 14.15 12.73
C PRO A 52 -4.76 13.93 11.62
N LEU A 53 -5.31 12.72 11.51
CA LEU A 53 -6.46 12.42 10.66
C LEU A 53 -7.74 12.42 11.50
N ASP A 54 -7.83 11.50 12.46
CA ASP A 54 -8.90 11.43 13.45
C ASP A 54 -8.33 11.09 14.82
N ALA A 55 -8.30 12.08 15.70
CA ALA A 55 -7.79 11.95 17.06
C ALA A 55 -8.62 10.98 17.92
N SER A 56 -9.91 10.80 17.64
CA SER A 56 -10.77 9.86 18.39
C SER A 56 -10.46 8.40 18.06
N LEU A 57 -9.87 8.16 16.89
CA LEU A 57 -9.44 6.85 16.42
C LEU A 57 -7.92 6.65 16.48
N ALA A 58 -7.20 7.66 16.98
CA ALA A 58 -5.74 7.71 17.00
C ALA A 58 -5.09 7.46 15.63
N THR A 59 -5.73 7.90 14.54
CA THR A 59 -5.18 7.81 13.18
C THR A 59 -4.46 9.10 12.78
N SER A 60 -3.41 8.96 11.99
CA SER A 60 -2.59 10.08 11.53
C SER A 60 -2.11 9.87 10.10
N LEU A 61 -1.58 10.94 9.51
CA LEU A 61 -0.91 10.90 8.22
C LEU A 61 0.53 11.40 8.40
N ARG A 62 1.48 10.71 7.79
CA ARG A 62 2.85 11.20 7.65
C ARG A 62 3.07 11.70 6.22
N LEU A 63 3.35 12.99 6.09
CA LEU A 63 3.65 13.62 4.81
C LEU A 63 5.15 13.55 4.54
N TYR A 64 5.52 13.30 3.29
CA TYR A 64 6.87 13.31 2.78
C TYR A 64 6.94 14.28 1.59
N LEU A 65 7.77 15.31 1.72
CA LEU A 65 7.95 16.38 0.74
C LEU A 65 9.39 16.35 0.24
N PRO A 66 9.64 16.17 -1.07
CA PRO A 66 10.97 16.40 -1.65
C PRO A 66 11.46 17.80 -1.28
N ASN A 67 12.62 17.88 -0.63
CA ASN A 67 13.07 19.11 -0.01
C ASN A 67 13.25 20.21 -1.08
N PRO A 68 12.46 21.31 -1.05
CA PRO A 68 12.53 22.35 -2.08
C PRO A 68 13.87 23.09 -2.12
N ALA A 69 14.67 23.02 -1.05
CA ALA A 69 15.99 23.64 -0.98
C ALA A 69 17.12 22.70 -1.43
N SER A 70 16.84 21.41 -1.69
CA SER A 70 17.85 20.46 -2.14
C SER A 70 18.15 20.66 -3.63
N PRO A 71 19.43 20.67 -4.05
CA PRO A 71 19.79 20.75 -5.46
C PRO A 71 19.65 19.38 -6.18
N PRO A 72 19.20 19.35 -7.45
CA PRO A 72 18.63 20.47 -8.19
C PRO A 72 17.24 20.84 -7.63
N PRO A 73 16.87 22.14 -7.60
CA PRO A 73 15.57 22.55 -7.07
C PRO A 73 14.45 21.84 -7.86
N PRO A 74 13.38 21.42 -7.19
CA PRO A 74 12.26 20.77 -7.86
C PRO A 74 11.66 21.69 -8.93
N PRO A 75 10.98 21.13 -9.95
CA PRO A 75 10.28 21.91 -10.96
C PRO A 75 9.40 22.99 -10.33
N THR A 76 9.23 24.12 -11.00
CA THR A 76 8.31 25.19 -10.54
C THR A 76 6.83 24.76 -10.55
N SER A 77 6.52 23.62 -11.18
CA SER A 77 5.19 23.03 -11.15
C SER A 77 4.94 22.26 -9.86
N LYS A 78 3.71 22.37 -9.34
CA LYS A 78 3.24 21.56 -8.22
C LYS A 78 3.32 20.05 -8.53
N LEU A 79 3.64 19.28 -7.50
CA LEU A 79 3.88 17.84 -7.55
C LEU A 79 2.55 17.06 -7.42
N PRO A 80 2.41 15.91 -8.09
CA PRO A 80 1.32 14.98 -7.80
C PRO A 80 1.35 14.55 -6.32
N VAL A 81 0.18 14.14 -5.81
CA VAL A 81 0.02 13.68 -4.43
C VAL A 81 -0.31 12.19 -4.44
N ILE A 82 0.48 11.38 -3.74
CA ILE A 82 0.26 9.94 -3.59
C ILE A 82 -0.18 9.68 -2.14
N LEU A 83 -1.44 9.29 -1.96
CA LEU A 83 -1.91 8.74 -0.68
C LEU A 83 -1.48 7.29 -0.61
N TYR A 84 -0.61 6.97 0.35
CA TYR A 84 0.03 5.67 0.49
C TYR A 84 -0.49 4.91 1.71
N PHE A 85 -0.75 3.62 1.55
CA PHE A 85 -1.12 2.69 2.61
C PHE A 85 -0.03 1.62 2.77
N HIS A 86 0.54 1.52 3.97
CA HIS A 86 1.58 0.53 4.26
C HIS A 86 1.02 -0.89 4.33
N GLY A 87 1.86 -1.89 4.04
CA GLY A 87 1.54 -3.31 4.21
C GLY A 87 1.68 -3.78 5.66
N GLY A 88 1.60 -5.09 5.90
CA GLY A 88 1.66 -5.69 7.24
C GLY A 88 0.53 -6.66 7.57
N GLY A 89 -0.20 -7.13 6.56
CA GLY A 89 -1.31 -8.08 6.74
C GLY A 89 -2.44 -7.52 7.59
N PHE A 90 -2.61 -6.19 7.63
CA PHE A 90 -3.52 -5.45 8.52
C PHE A 90 -3.21 -5.54 10.03
N VAL A 91 -2.16 -6.26 10.42
CA VAL A 91 -1.88 -6.59 11.82
C VAL A 91 -0.64 -5.88 12.34
N LEU A 92 0.33 -5.57 11.47
CA LEU A 92 1.62 -4.97 11.84
C LEU A 92 1.89 -3.64 11.16
N PHE A 93 2.88 -2.97 11.74
CA PHE A 93 3.58 -1.78 11.25
C PHE A 93 2.79 -0.48 11.39
N SER A 94 3.48 0.61 11.08
CA SER A 94 3.02 1.98 11.17
C SER A 94 3.76 2.82 10.12
N THR A 95 3.36 4.07 9.97
CA THR A 95 4.14 5.09 9.24
C THR A 95 5.50 5.38 9.88
N GLY A 96 5.65 5.00 11.15
CA GLY A 96 6.89 5.07 11.92
C GLY A 96 7.87 3.95 11.59
N SER A 97 7.40 2.77 11.21
CA SER A 97 8.25 1.60 11.02
C SER A 97 9.40 1.90 10.05
N VAL A 98 10.64 1.70 10.52
CA VAL A 98 11.86 2.25 9.89
C VAL A 98 11.97 1.99 8.39
N PHE A 99 11.58 0.80 7.93
CA PHE A 99 11.67 0.42 6.52
C PHE A 99 10.52 1.01 5.68
N TYR A 100 9.31 1.20 6.23
CA TYR A 100 8.25 1.94 5.52
C TYR A 100 8.55 3.43 5.47
N HIS A 101 9.11 3.98 6.55
CA HIS A 101 9.58 5.36 6.55
C HIS A 101 10.64 5.58 5.47
N ALA A 102 11.69 4.75 5.45
CA ALA A 102 12.75 4.82 4.45
C ALA A 102 12.23 4.60 3.02
N SER A 103 11.28 3.68 2.81
CA SER A 103 10.65 3.45 1.51
C SER A 103 9.84 4.67 1.04
N CYS A 104 9.08 5.32 1.93
CA CYS A 104 8.36 6.55 1.58
C CYS A 104 9.28 7.73 1.27
N GLU A 105 10.39 7.88 2.01
CA GLU A 105 11.42 8.88 1.68
C GLU A 105 12.04 8.61 0.32
N ALA A 106 12.45 7.36 0.06
CA ALA A 106 13.03 6.97 -1.22
C ALA A 106 12.03 7.16 -2.38
N MET A 107 10.76 6.82 -2.16
CA MET A 107 9.69 7.00 -3.13
C MET A 107 9.45 8.47 -3.45
N ALA A 108 9.36 9.36 -2.44
CA ALA A 108 9.18 10.79 -2.67
C ALA A 108 10.38 11.40 -3.44
N ALA A 109 11.59 10.90 -3.21
CA ALA A 109 12.77 11.34 -3.95
C ALA A 109 12.79 10.84 -5.41
N ALA A 110 12.42 9.58 -5.64
CA ALA A 110 12.50 8.93 -6.96
C ALA A 110 11.29 9.24 -7.86
N VAL A 111 10.10 9.32 -7.25
CA VAL A 111 8.85 9.74 -7.88
C VAL A 111 8.59 11.16 -7.41
N PRO A 112 8.77 12.20 -8.25
CA PRO A 112 8.68 13.60 -7.82
C PRO A 112 7.23 13.93 -7.44
N ALA A 113 6.86 13.57 -6.22
CA ALA A 113 5.51 13.54 -5.68
C ALA A 113 5.56 13.84 -4.18
N ILE A 114 4.47 14.38 -3.64
CA ILE A 114 4.26 14.39 -2.19
C ILE A 114 3.62 13.06 -1.82
N VAL A 115 4.25 12.32 -0.92
CA VAL A 115 3.69 11.07 -0.38
C VAL A 115 2.99 11.38 0.93
N VAL A 116 1.74 10.95 1.07
CA VAL A 116 0.91 11.08 2.28
C VAL A 116 0.65 9.66 2.77
N SER A 117 1.38 9.20 3.78
CA SER A 117 1.28 7.84 4.29
C SER A 117 0.27 7.76 5.43
N LEU A 118 -0.69 6.85 5.36
CA LEU A 118 -1.72 6.67 6.39
C LEU A 118 -1.24 5.72 7.49
N ASP A 119 -1.39 6.17 8.74
CA ASP A 119 -1.29 5.35 9.95
C ASP A 119 -2.70 4.88 10.34
N TYR A 120 -3.05 3.65 9.95
CA TYR A 120 -4.40 3.08 10.10
C TYR A 120 -4.50 2.14 11.30
N ARG A 121 -5.73 1.90 11.77
CA ARG A 121 -5.99 0.97 12.87
C ARG A 121 -5.69 -0.48 12.49
N LEU A 122 -5.03 -1.21 13.39
CA LEU A 122 -4.60 -2.58 13.16
C LEU A 122 -5.57 -3.61 13.75
N ALA A 123 -5.62 -4.77 13.10
CA ALA A 123 -6.27 -5.97 13.60
C ALA A 123 -5.36 -6.73 14.60
N PRO A 124 -5.92 -7.54 15.51
CA PRO A 124 -7.33 -7.90 15.67
C PRO A 124 -8.17 -6.92 16.51
N GLU A 125 -7.57 -5.91 17.15
CA GLU A 125 -8.27 -4.90 17.96
C GLU A 125 -9.30 -4.14 17.12
N HIS A 126 -8.95 -3.90 15.85
CA HIS A 126 -9.82 -3.29 14.85
C HIS A 126 -9.83 -4.13 13.57
N ARG A 127 -10.57 -5.26 13.60
CA ARG A 127 -10.83 -6.09 12.41
C ARG A 127 -11.38 -5.28 11.24
N LEU A 128 -11.17 -5.77 10.03
CA LEU A 128 -11.80 -5.22 8.83
C LEU A 128 -13.33 -5.16 9.03
N PRO A 129 -14.00 -4.05 8.68
CA PRO A 129 -13.55 -3.01 7.74
C PRO A 129 -12.82 -1.79 8.33
N ALA A 130 -12.37 -1.79 9.59
CA ALA A 130 -11.84 -0.58 10.24
C ALA A 130 -10.73 0.14 9.43
N ALA A 131 -9.75 -0.61 8.92
CA ALA A 131 -8.69 -0.04 8.07
C ALA A 131 -9.23 0.58 6.77
N TYR A 132 -10.31 0.02 6.18
CA TYR A 132 -10.95 0.60 5.00
C TYR A 132 -11.71 1.88 5.31
N ASP A 133 -12.27 2.00 6.52
CA ASP A 133 -12.92 3.23 6.98
C ASP A 133 -11.88 4.34 7.22
N ASP A 134 -10.69 3.97 7.71
CA ASP A 134 -9.55 4.90 7.85
C ASP A 134 -9.02 5.33 6.48
N ALA A 135 -8.90 4.40 5.53
CA ALA A 135 -8.53 4.71 4.14
C ALA A 135 -9.53 5.67 3.49
N ALA A 136 -10.84 5.45 3.68
CA ALA A 136 -11.87 6.35 3.19
C ALA A 136 -11.76 7.73 3.84
N SER A 137 -11.51 7.80 5.15
CA SER A 137 -11.27 9.07 5.86
C SER A 137 -10.06 9.81 5.31
N ALA A 138 -8.96 9.11 4.99
CA ALA A 138 -7.77 9.72 4.41
C ALA A 138 -8.00 10.26 2.99
N VAL A 139 -8.83 9.57 2.20
CA VAL A 139 -9.25 10.05 0.88
C VAL A 139 -10.14 11.30 1.00
N LEU A 140 -11.06 11.33 1.97
CA LEU A 140 -11.87 12.51 2.25
C LEU A 140 -11.01 13.68 2.78
N TRP A 141 -9.96 13.39 3.55
CA TRP A 141 -9.00 14.40 3.99
C TRP A 141 -8.28 15.06 2.80
N LEU A 142 -7.88 14.28 1.78
CA LEU A 142 -7.32 14.83 0.54
C LEU A 142 -8.29 15.80 -0.16
N ARG A 143 -9.59 15.47 -0.15
CA ARG A 143 -10.65 16.27 -0.76
C ARG A 143 -10.90 17.58 -0.01
N ASP A 144 -11.05 17.50 1.31
CA ASP A 144 -11.63 18.58 2.11
C ASP A 144 -10.60 19.44 2.84
N ALA A 145 -9.51 18.83 3.30
CA ALA A 145 -8.59 19.44 4.26
C ALA A 145 -7.20 19.68 3.68
N ALA A 146 -6.74 18.84 2.75
CA ALA A 146 -5.37 18.91 2.24
C ALA A 146 -5.02 20.25 1.58
N ALA A 147 -5.98 20.96 0.99
CA ALA A 147 -5.74 22.29 0.42
C ALA A 147 -5.34 23.34 1.46
N GLY A 148 -5.71 23.14 2.74
CA GLY A 148 -5.29 23.97 3.86
C GLY A 148 -3.95 23.56 4.49
N ASP A 149 -3.42 22.38 4.15
CA ASP A 149 -2.11 21.94 4.62
C ASP A 149 -0.98 22.77 3.96
N PRO A 150 -0.06 23.38 4.71
CA PRO A 150 0.97 24.26 4.14
C PRO A 150 1.86 23.62 3.06
N TRP A 151 2.19 22.33 3.20
CA TRP A 151 3.06 21.64 2.23
C TRP A 151 2.29 21.34 0.95
N ILE A 152 1.05 20.85 1.07
CA ILE A 152 0.19 20.58 -0.09
C ILE A 152 -0.22 21.90 -0.79
N ALA A 153 -0.58 22.93 -0.02
CA ALA A 153 -0.96 24.23 -0.57
C ALA A 153 0.16 24.86 -1.39
N ALA A 154 1.41 24.79 -0.92
CA ALA A 154 2.57 25.36 -1.60
C ALA A 154 3.09 24.47 -2.74
N HIS A 155 3.15 23.15 -2.54
CA HIS A 155 3.91 22.25 -3.42
C HIS A 155 3.07 21.16 -4.09
N GLY A 156 1.85 20.87 -3.62
CA GLY A 156 1.01 19.78 -4.11
C GLY A 156 -0.03 20.21 -5.14
N ASP A 157 -0.29 19.32 -6.10
CA ASP A 157 -1.33 19.41 -7.12
C ASP A 157 -2.45 18.39 -6.83
N LEU A 158 -3.53 18.86 -6.19
CA LEU A 158 -4.69 18.04 -5.86
C LEU A 158 -5.54 17.64 -7.07
N SER A 159 -5.24 18.14 -8.28
CA SER A 159 -5.83 17.63 -9.52
C SER A 159 -5.14 16.36 -10.04
N ARG A 160 -4.02 15.97 -9.41
CA ARG A 160 -3.16 14.82 -9.74
C ARG A 160 -2.94 13.94 -8.50
N CYS A 161 -4.03 13.44 -7.94
CA CYS A 161 -3.99 12.53 -6.81
C CYS A 161 -3.96 11.07 -7.26
N PHE A 162 -3.23 10.23 -6.54
CA PHE A 162 -3.17 8.78 -6.73
C PHE A 162 -3.29 8.10 -5.37
N VAL A 163 -3.92 6.93 -5.35
CA VAL A 163 -3.98 6.09 -4.14
C VAL A 163 -3.09 4.87 -4.38
N MET A 164 -2.13 4.65 -3.51
CA MET A 164 -1.16 3.57 -3.58
C MET A 164 -1.20 2.75 -2.29
N GLY A 165 -0.89 1.48 -2.38
CA GLY A 165 -0.46 0.74 -1.20
C GLY A 165 0.32 -0.51 -1.54
N SER A 166 1.09 -0.98 -0.56
CA SER A 166 1.86 -2.24 -0.62
C SER A 166 1.14 -3.31 0.19
N SER A 167 1.07 -4.55 -0.31
CA SER A 167 0.51 -5.69 0.43
C SER A 167 -0.92 -5.39 0.95
N SER A 168 -1.18 -5.45 2.27
CA SER A 168 -2.48 -5.08 2.85
C SER A 168 -2.92 -3.66 2.50
N GLY A 169 -1.98 -2.73 2.36
CA GLY A 169 -2.27 -1.39 1.86
C GLY A 169 -2.71 -1.38 0.38
N GLY A 170 -2.19 -2.29 -0.45
CA GLY A 170 -2.65 -2.47 -1.82
C GLY A 170 -4.09 -2.98 -1.88
N ASN A 171 -4.46 -3.87 -0.95
CA ASN A 171 -5.86 -4.27 -0.75
C ASN A 171 -6.74 -3.09 -0.31
N MET A 172 -6.27 -2.26 0.63
CA MET A 172 -6.97 -1.05 1.06
C MET A 172 -7.17 -0.05 -0.09
N ALA A 173 -6.16 0.14 -0.95
CA ALA A 173 -6.23 1.03 -2.10
C ALA A 173 -7.30 0.57 -3.10
N LEU A 174 -7.37 -0.73 -3.38
CA LEU A 174 -8.45 -1.31 -4.18
C LEU A 174 -9.82 -1.06 -3.53
N ASN A 175 -9.95 -1.33 -2.22
CA ASN A 175 -11.21 -1.16 -1.49
C ASN A 175 -11.67 0.31 -1.49
N ALA A 176 -10.76 1.26 -1.30
CA ALA A 176 -11.05 2.69 -1.38
C ALA A 176 -11.61 3.08 -2.75
N GLY A 177 -11.02 2.58 -3.84
CA GLY A 177 -11.53 2.79 -5.20
C GLY A 177 -12.91 2.15 -5.44
N VAL A 178 -13.13 0.93 -4.96
CA VAL A 178 -14.45 0.27 -5.06
C VAL A 178 -15.52 1.04 -4.28
N ARG A 179 -15.21 1.52 -3.07
CA ARG A 179 -16.13 2.34 -2.26
C ARG A 179 -16.48 3.65 -2.95
N ALA A 180 -15.51 4.29 -3.63
CA ALA A 180 -15.77 5.45 -4.48
C ALA A 180 -16.84 5.19 -5.54
N CYS A 181 -16.72 4.06 -6.25
CA CYS A 181 -17.69 3.63 -7.26
C CYS A 181 -19.09 3.37 -6.68
N ARG A 182 -19.18 3.06 -5.38
CA ARG A 182 -20.43 2.77 -4.65
C ARG A 182 -21.04 4.00 -3.95
N GLY A 183 -20.62 5.21 -4.32
CA GLY A 183 -21.24 6.46 -3.86
C GLY A 183 -20.49 7.20 -2.75
N LEU A 184 -19.26 6.77 -2.41
CA LEU A 184 -18.34 7.64 -1.67
C LEU A 184 -17.87 8.75 -2.62
N ASP A 185 -18.37 9.96 -2.43
CA ASP A 185 -17.98 11.12 -3.23
C ASP A 185 -16.51 11.50 -2.96
N LEU A 186 -15.63 11.16 -3.90
CA LEU A 186 -14.22 11.54 -3.86
C LEU A 186 -13.99 13.06 -4.05
N GLY A 187 -15.02 13.81 -4.46
CA GLY A 187 -14.99 15.25 -4.72
C GLY A 187 -13.95 15.70 -5.75
N PRO A 188 -13.53 16.99 -5.73
CA PRO A 188 -12.63 17.55 -6.75
C PRO A 188 -11.21 16.97 -6.71
N ALA A 189 -10.84 16.24 -5.65
CA ALA A 189 -9.61 15.46 -5.61
C ALA A 189 -9.76 14.31 -6.61
N ALA A 190 -9.30 14.57 -7.82
CA ALA A 190 -9.46 13.62 -8.90
C ALA A 190 -8.41 12.52 -8.73
N VAL A 191 -8.77 11.45 -8.00
CA VAL A 191 -7.98 10.23 -7.96
C VAL A 191 -7.84 9.71 -9.39
N ARG A 192 -6.67 9.93 -9.99
CA ARG A 192 -6.38 9.62 -11.39
C ARG A 192 -6.03 8.16 -11.61
N GLY A 193 -5.63 7.46 -10.56
CA GLY A 193 -5.29 6.05 -10.64
C GLY A 193 -5.04 5.41 -9.28
N LEU A 194 -5.12 4.09 -9.28
CA LEU A 194 -4.74 3.24 -8.15
C LEU A 194 -3.42 2.54 -8.46
N VAL A 195 -2.51 2.50 -7.49
CA VAL A 195 -1.27 1.72 -7.57
C VAL A 195 -1.36 0.60 -6.53
N LEU A 196 -1.62 -0.60 -7.01
CA LEU A 196 -1.81 -1.81 -6.23
C LEU A 196 -0.49 -2.59 -6.27
N HIS A 197 0.41 -2.29 -5.34
CA HIS A 197 1.70 -2.99 -5.25
C HIS A 197 1.56 -4.26 -4.42
N GLN A 198 1.79 -5.41 -5.06
CA GLN A 198 1.70 -6.74 -4.46
C GLN A 198 0.45 -6.90 -3.56
N PRO A 199 -0.76 -6.56 -4.06
CA PRO A 199 -1.94 -6.44 -3.19
C PRO A 199 -2.21 -7.74 -2.44
N TYR A 200 -2.45 -7.62 -1.13
CA TYR A 200 -2.67 -8.76 -0.24
C TYR A 200 -4.08 -9.31 -0.42
N LEU A 201 -4.16 -10.48 -1.04
CA LEU A 201 -5.39 -11.15 -1.42
C LEU A 201 -5.35 -12.58 -0.85
N GLY A 202 -6.51 -13.17 -0.66
CA GLY A 202 -6.66 -14.53 -0.13
C GLY A 202 -7.79 -15.27 -0.80
N GLY A 203 -8.10 -16.44 -0.25
CA GLY A 203 -9.15 -17.34 -0.72
C GLY A 203 -9.05 -18.69 -0.01
N VAL A 204 -10.18 -19.37 0.15
CA VAL A 204 -10.21 -20.67 0.84
C VAL A 204 -9.43 -21.73 0.05
N ALA A 205 -9.60 -21.76 -1.27
CA ALA A 205 -8.81 -22.62 -2.15
C ALA A 205 -7.41 -22.03 -2.36
N ARG A 206 -6.39 -22.88 -2.24
CA ARG A 206 -5.00 -22.48 -2.48
C ARG A 206 -4.69 -22.42 -3.96
N THR A 207 -3.95 -21.40 -4.34
CA THR A 207 -3.34 -21.26 -5.66
C THR A 207 -2.02 -22.05 -5.72
N PRO A 208 -1.53 -22.43 -6.92
CA PRO A 208 -0.24 -23.09 -7.07
C PRO A 208 0.95 -22.34 -6.45
N SER A 209 0.94 -21.00 -6.43
CA SER A 209 1.96 -20.21 -5.75
C SER A 209 1.90 -20.33 -4.22
N GLU A 210 0.70 -20.34 -3.64
CA GLU A 210 0.50 -20.51 -2.19
C GLU A 210 0.82 -21.93 -1.70
N GLU A 211 0.49 -22.96 -2.49
CA GLU A 211 0.82 -24.35 -2.13
C GLU A 211 2.32 -24.57 -1.96
N LYS A 212 3.14 -23.76 -2.64
CA LYS A 212 4.61 -23.83 -2.59
C LYS A 212 5.23 -22.92 -1.53
N SER A 213 4.44 -22.14 -0.80
CA SER A 213 4.96 -21.12 0.12
C SER A 213 5.17 -21.60 1.56
N GLY A 214 5.13 -22.91 1.84
CA GLY A 214 5.28 -23.44 3.20
C GLY A 214 6.58 -23.02 3.91
N ASP A 215 7.63 -22.76 3.13
CA ASP A 215 8.95 -22.32 3.60
C ASP A 215 9.33 -20.92 3.09
N ASP A 216 8.36 -20.13 2.60
CA ASP A 216 8.64 -18.75 2.17
C ASP A 216 9.17 -17.90 3.33
N ALA A 217 10.20 -17.09 3.06
CA ALA A 217 10.89 -16.32 4.08
C ALA A 217 10.09 -15.10 4.58
N VAL A 218 9.19 -14.56 3.75
CA VAL A 218 8.45 -13.31 4.03
C VAL A 218 6.99 -13.58 4.35
N LEU A 219 6.32 -14.46 3.62
CA LEU A 219 4.91 -14.76 3.80
C LEU A 219 4.67 -16.27 3.68
N PRO A 220 5.18 -17.07 4.65
CA PRO A 220 4.89 -18.49 4.66
C PRO A 220 3.38 -18.73 4.83
N LEU A 221 2.87 -19.83 4.27
CA LEU A 221 1.43 -20.11 4.25
C LEU A 221 0.77 -20.04 5.65
N GLU A 222 1.46 -20.50 6.69
CA GLU A 222 1.02 -20.40 8.09
C GLU A 222 0.85 -18.94 8.56
N ALA A 223 1.80 -18.07 8.21
CA ALA A 223 1.71 -16.65 8.53
C ALA A 223 0.54 -16.00 7.79
N ASN A 224 0.36 -16.33 6.50
CA ASN A 224 -0.75 -15.83 5.70
C ASN A 224 -2.11 -16.19 6.33
N ASP A 225 -2.29 -17.45 6.73
CA ASP A 225 -3.51 -17.91 7.38
C ASP A 225 -3.77 -17.23 8.72
N LYS A 226 -2.71 -17.09 9.53
CA LYS A 226 -2.76 -16.37 10.80
C LYS A 226 -3.21 -14.93 10.60
N LEU A 227 -2.60 -14.19 9.67
CA LEU A 227 -2.93 -12.80 9.40
C LEU A 227 -4.38 -12.63 8.94
N TRP A 228 -4.86 -13.43 7.99
CA TRP A 228 -6.28 -13.38 7.58
C TRP A 228 -7.24 -13.71 8.73
N SER A 229 -6.91 -14.69 9.57
CA SER A 229 -7.74 -15.05 10.74
C SER A 229 -7.85 -13.92 11.77
N LEU A 230 -6.82 -13.07 11.88
CA LEU A 230 -6.80 -11.90 12.76
C LEU A 230 -7.51 -10.70 12.12
N ALA A 231 -7.39 -10.52 10.80
CA ALA A 231 -7.86 -9.35 10.08
C ALA A 231 -9.36 -9.38 9.72
N LEU A 232 -9.87 -10.54 9.29
CA LEU A 232 -11.25 -10.65 8.81
C LEU A 232 -12.29 -10.47 9.93
N PRO A 233 -13.55 -10.14 9.59
CA PRO A 233 -14.66 -10.22 10.54
C PRO A 233 -14.71 -11.58 11.24
N ALA A 234 -15.09 -11.61 12.52
CA ALA A 234 -15.17 -12.85 13.27
C ALA A 234 -16.15 -13.83 12.60
N GLY A 235 -15.69 -15.06 12.34
CA GLY A 235 -16.48 -16.11 11.67
C GLY A 235 -16.47 -16.06 10.14
N ALA A 236 -15.85 -15.05 9.52
CA ALA A 236 -15.63 -15.03 8.07
C ALA A 236 -14.48 -15.97 7.67
N ASP A 237 -14.57 -16.56 6.49
CA ASP A 237 -13.49 -17.29 5.85
C ASP A 237 -12.76 -16.41 4.81
N GLN A 238 -11.70 -16.95 4.20
CA GLN A 238 -10.90 -16.21 3.23
C GLN A 238 -11.60 -15.98 1.88
N ASP A 239 -12.80 -16.51 1.64
CA ASP A 239 -13.61 -16.14 0.46
C ASP A 239 -14.47 -14.89 0.69
N HIS A 240 -14.40 -14.29 1.88
CA HIS A 240 -14.98 -12.98 2.16
C HIS A 240 -14.49 -11.89 1.18
N GLU A 241 -15.32 -10.90 0.86
CA GLU A 241 -15.02 -9.87 -0.15
C GLU A 241 -13.78 -9.01 0.12
N PHE A 242 -13.37 -8.97 1.39
CA PHE A 242 -12.16 -8.27 1.85
C PHE A 242 -10.87 -9.03 1.54
N SER A 243 -10.96 -10.35 1.37
CA SER A 243 -9.83 -11.22 1.08
C SER A 243 -9.83 -11.68 -0.38
N ASN A 244 -10.98 -12.10 -0.89
CA ASN A 244 -11.14 -12.64 -2.25
C ASN A 244 -12.15 -11.84 -3.09
N PRO A 245 -11.85 -10.59 -3.45
CA PRO A 245 -12.77 -9.74 -4.23
C PRO A 245 -13.07 -10.34 -5.61
N ALA A 246 -12.08 -10.93 -6.29
CA ALA A 246 -12.27 -11.50 -7.63
C ALA A 246 -13.32 -12.61 -7.65
N LYS A 247 -13.40 -13.44 -6.60
CA LYS A 247 -14.42 -14.49 -6.46
C LYS A 247 -15.76 -13.96 -5.95
N SER A 248 -15.72 -13.22 -4.84
CA SER A 248 -16.94 -12.75 -4.14
C SER A 248 -17.70 -11.66 -4.92
N MET A 249 -16.98 -10.87 -5.71
CA MET A 249 -17.53 -9.76 -6.51
C MET A 249 -17.44 -10.06 -8.02
N ALA A 250 -17.26 -11.32 -8.43
CA ALA A 250 -17.08 -11.73 -9.82
C ALA A 250 -18.18 -11.21 -10.77
N ALA A 251 -19.43 -11.12 -10.29
CA ALA A 251 -20.58 -10.66 -11.08
C ALA A 251 -20.93 -9.17 -10.87
N ALA A 252 -20.20 -8.45 -10.01
CA ALA A 252 -20.55 -7.11 -9.57
C ALA A 252 -19.94 -6.03 -10.48
N ALA A 253 -20.25 -6.05 -11.78
CA ALA A 253 -19.74 -5.06 -12.74
C ALA A 253 -20.04 -3.60 -12.33
N ALA A 254 -21.20 -3.37 -11.70
CA ALA A 254 -21.57 -2.07 -11.15
C ALA A 254 -20.61 -1.59 -10.05
N ALA A 255 -19.95 -2.51 -9.32
CA ALA A 255 -19.02 -2.15 -8.25
C ALA A 255 -17.66 -1.63 -8.77
N LEU A 256 -17.36 -1.83 -10.06
CA LEU A 256 -16.13 -1.38 -10.71
C LEU A 256 -16.36 -0.28 -11.76
N THR A 257 -17.62 0.05 -12.05
CA THR A 257 -17.96 1.09 -13.02
C THR A 257 -17.48 2.44 -12.49
N GLY A 258 -16.61 3.10 -13.25
CA GLY A 258 -16.01 4.39 -12.85
C GLY A 258 -14.73 4.27 -12.02
N LEU A 259 -14.21 3.06 -11.80
CA LEU A 259 -12.91 2.89 -11.15
C LEU A 259 -11.82 3.54 -12.02
N PRO A 260 -10.91 4.34 -11.45
CA PRO A 260 -9.82 4.91 -12.23
C PRO A 260 -8.85 3.80 -12.65
N ARG A 261 -7.99 4.12 -13.63
CA ARG A 261 -7.00 3.16 -14.12
C ARG A 261 -6.13 2.63 -12.99
N CYS A 262 -5.65 1.40 -13.14
CA CYS A 262 -4.88 0.71 -12.11
C CYS A 262 -3.48 0.34 -12.63
N LEU A 263 -2.45 0.56 -11.83
CA LEU A 263 -1.18 -0.15 -11.93
C LEU A 263 -1.22 -1.30 -10.93
N VAL A 264 -1.10 -2.54 -11.40
CA VAL A 264 -0.94 -3.71 -10.54
C VAL A 264 0.45 -4.27 -10.74
N THR A 265 1.23 -4.37 -9.66
CA THR A 265 2.57 -4.94 -9.72
C THR A 265 2.67 -6.16 -8.81
N GLY A 266 3.52 -7.11 -9.17
CA GLY A 266 3.74 -8.33 -8.41
C GLY A 266 5.09 -8.95 -8.73
N SER A 267 5.66 -9.67 -7.78
CA SER A 267 6.92 -10.40 -7.99
C SER A 267 6.66 -11.87 -8.29
N ASP A 268 7.47 -12.48 -9.14
CA ASP A 268 7.32 -13.88 -9.55
C ASP A 268 7.49 -14.87 -8.39
N GLY A 269 8.32 -14.53 -7.39
CA GLY A 269 8.49 -15.29 -6.16
C GLY A 269 7.55 -14.90 -5.02
N ASP A 270 6.54 -14.05 -5.25
CA ASP A 270 5.54 -13.73 -4.23
C ASP A 270 4.53 -14.89 -4.08
N PRO A 271 4.29 -15.42 -2.86
CA PRO A 271 3.26 -16.43 -2.61
C PRO A 271 1.87 -16.09 -3.15
N LEU A 272 1.53 -14.81 -3.27
CA LEU A 272 0.22 -14.33 -3.70
C LEU A 272 0.16 -13.95 -5.18
N ILE A 273 1.21 -14.20 -5.96
CA ILE A 273 1.31 -13.75 -7.36
C ILE A 273 0.16 -14.26 -8.23
N ASP A 274 -0.30 -15.50 -8.02
CA ASP A 274 -1.44 -16.05 -8.77
C ASP A 274 -2.72 -15.25 -8.48
N ARG A 275 -2.98 -14.89 -7.22
CA ARG A 275 -4.13 -14.03 -6.84
C ARG A 275 -4.02 -12.62 -7.42
N GLN A 276 -2.81 -12.07 -7.47
CA GLN A 276 -2.56 -10.75 -8.07
C GLN A 276 -2.85 -10.77 -9.57
N ARG A 277 -2.48 -11.85 -10.27
CA ARG A 277 -2.81 -12.07 -11.70
C ARG A 277 -4.30 -12.30 -11.92
N GLU A 278 -4.97 -13.04 -11.03
CA GLU A 278 -6.43 -13.19 -11.03
C GLU A 278 -7.14 -11.84 -10.85
N LEU A 279 -6.64 -10.98 -9.95
CA LEU A 279 -7.16 -9.61 -9.78
C LEU A 279 -7.02 -8.80 -11.08
N VAL A 280 -5.87 -8.86 -11.76
CA VAL A 280 -5.66 -8.19 -13.06
C VAL A 280 -6.68 -8.68 -14.09
N ALA A 281 -6.89 -9.99 -14.18
CA ALA A 281 -7.86 -10.57 -15.11
C ALA A 281 -9.29 -10.12 -14.78
N TRP A 282 -9.65 -10.10 -13.49
CA TRP A 282 -10.95 -9.64 -13.03
C TRP A 282 -11.20 -8.16 -13.34
N LEU A 283 -10.24 -7.27 -13.05
CA LEU A 283 -10.34 -5.84 -13.35
C LEU A 283 -10.50 -5.58 -14.86
N ARG A 284 -9.66 -6.22 -15.69
CA ARG A 284 -9.74 -6.11 -17.16
C ARG A 284 -11.04 -6.67 -17.72
N GLY A 285 -11.51 -7.80 -17.19
CA GLY A 285 -12.78 -8.42 -17.58
C GLY A 285 -13.99 -7.52 -17.31
N HIS A 286 -13.85 -6.55 -16.41
CA HIS A 286 -14.86 -5.54 -16.08
C HIS A 286 -14.58 -4.16 -16.71
N GLY A 287 -13.67 -4.07 -17.67
CA GLY A 287 -13.41 -2.85 -18.43
C GLY A 287 -12.55 -1.81 -17.73
N VAL A 288 -11.91 -2.14 -16.60
CA VAL A 288 -10.93 -1.27 -15.94
C VAL A 288 -9.64 -1.26 -16.76
N GLU A 289 -9.08 -0.08 -17.01
CA GLU A 289 -7.75 0.06 -17.60
C GLU A 289 -6.69 -0.39 -16.60
N VAL A 290 -5.91 -1.43 -16.95
CA VAL A 290 -4.89 -2.00 -16.05
C VAL A 290 -3.53 -2.10 -16.74
N VAL A 291 -2.56 -1.36 -16.21
CA VAL A 291 -1.13 -1.58 -16.45
C VAL A 291 -0.67 -2.67 -15.47
N ALA A 292 -0.26 -3.83 -15.99
CA ALA A 292 0.17 -4.96 -15.18
C ALA A 292 1.68 -5.17 -15.30
N LYS A 293 2.38 -5.24 -14.17
CA LYS A 293 3.80 -5.61 -14.05
C LYS A 293 3.98 -6.69 -12.98
N THR A 294 3.52 -7.91 -13.31
CA THR A 294 3.42 -9.06 -12.38
C THR A 294 4.51 -10.10 -12.64
N ASP A 295 5.68 -9.60 -13.06
CA ASP A 295 6.86 -10.34 -13.51
C ASP A 295 8.16 -9.72 -12.96
N PHE A 296 8.04 -8.86 -11.93
CA PHE A 296 9.22 -8.39 -11.21
C PHE A 296 9.94 -9.57 -10.58
N ALA A 297 11.28 -9.51 -10.58
CA ALA A 297 12.06 -10.51 -9.88
C ALA A 297 11.93 -10.33 -8.36
N GLY A 298 12.12 -11.42 -7.62
CA GLY A 298 12.28 -11.39 -6.17
C GLY A 298 11.05 -11.87 -5.40
N SER A 299 10.94 -11.46 -4.15
CA SER A 299 9.93 -11.94 -3.20
C SER A 299 8.91 -10.87 -2.86
N HIS A 300 7.89 -11.26 -2.08
CA HIS A 300 7.00 -10.30 -1.42
C HIS A 300 7.82 -9.27 -0.61
N ALA A 301 7.43 -8.00 -0.69
CA ALA A 301 8.00 -6.86 0.04
C ALA A 301 9.51 -6.61 -0.17
N ALA A 302 10.13 -7.17 -1.21
CA ALA A 302 11.58 -7.03 -1.46
C ALA A 302 12.00 -5.57 -1.70
N GLU A 303 11.11 -4.71 -2.19
CA GLU A 303 11.33 -3.27 -2.39
C GLU A 303 11.65 -2.51 -1.09
N LEU A 304 11.29 -3.06 0.06
CA LEU A 304 11.57 -2.43 1.35
C LEU A 304 13.02 -2.62 1.80
N PHE A 305 13.75 -3.56 1.19
CA PHE A 305 15.07 -3.98 1.66
C PHE A 305 16.12 -4.02 0.55
N VAL A 306 15.71 -4.16 -0.71
CA VAL A 306 16.59 -4.27 -1.88
C VAL A 306 16.38 -3.05 -2.77
N LYS A 307 17.44 -2.24 -2.89
CA LYS A 307 17.38 -0.96 -3.60
C LYS A 307 16.97 -1.13 -5.07
N GLU A 308 17.49 -2.15 -5.74
CA GLU A 308 17.22 -2.40 -7.16
C GLU A 308 15.74 -2.71 -7.40
N THR A 309 15.12 -3.49 -6.51
CA THR A 309 13.68 -3.77 -6.54
C THR A 309 12.86 -2.51 -6.24
N ALA A 310 13.31 -1.67 -5.31
CA ALA A 310 12.69 -0.37 -5.03
C ALA A 310 12.75 0.56 -6.23
N ASP A 311 13.91 0.67 -6.88
CA ASP A 311 14.11 1.50 -8.07
C ASP A 311 13.21 1.04 -9.23
N GLU A 312 13.06 -0.27 -9.44
CA GLU A 312 12.17 -0.84 -10.47
C GLU A 312 10.70 -0.49 -10.18
N LEU A 313 10.25 -0.64 -8.92
CA LEU A 313 8.91 -0.21 -8.51
C LEU A 313 8.72 1.29 -8.74
N PHE A 314 9.63 2.12 -8.26
CA PHE A 314 9.52 3.58 -8.37
C PHE A 314 9.53 4.05 -9.83
N ALA A 315 10.29 3.41 -10.71
CA ALA A 315 10.23 3.67 -12.14
C ALA A 315 8.85 3.35 -12.73
N ALA A 316 8.22 2.24 -12.33
CA ALA A 316 6.88 1.88 -12.74
C ALA A 316 5.82 2.88 -12.24
N VAL A 317 5.92 3.27 -10.95
CA VAL A 317 5.04 4.28 -10.36
C VAL A 317 5.22 5.63 -11.04
N CYS A 318 6.45 6.06 -11.30
CA CYS A 318 6.75 7.33 -11.97
C CYS A 318 6.15 7.38 -13.38
N ALA A 319 6.31 6.31 -14.18
CA ALA A 319 5.72 6.22 -15.51
C ALA A 319 4.18 6.33 -15.45
N PHE A 320 3.56 5.60 -14.51
CA PHE A 320 2.12 5.61 -14.32
C PHE A 320 1.59 6.96 -13.80
N VAL A 321 2.27 7.62 -12.88
CA VAL A 321 1.88 8.94 -12.35
C VAL A 321 2.06 10.05 -13.39
N SER A 322 3.03 9.91 -14.29
CA SER A 322 3.32 10.89 -15.34
C SER A 322 2.44 10.77 -16.58
N GLY A 323 1.70 9.66 -16.75
CA GLY A 323 0.96 9.38 -17.99
C GLY A 323 1.85 8.96 -19.17
N ALA A 324 3.12 8.61 -18.90
CA ALA A 324 4.05 8.11 -19.91
C ALA A 324 3.66 6.67 -20.26
N GLY A 325 2.73 6.53 -21.20
CA GLY A 325 2.12 5.25 -21.61
C GLY A 325 0.79 5.41 -22.35
N ASP A 326 0.13 6.57 -22.22
CA ASP A 326 -1.16 6.86 -22.87
C ASP A 326 -1.06 7.20 -24.37
N VAL A 327 0.15 7.11 -24.94
CA VAL A 327 0.37 7.21 -26.38
C VAL A 327 0.57 5.79 -26.90
N VAL A 328 -0.53 5.17 -27.34
CA VAL A 328 -0.68 4.28 -28.51
C VAL A 328 -1.98 3.48 -28.32
N HIS A 329 -3.06 3.99 -28.92
CA HIS A 329 -3.96 3.28 -29.84
C HIS A 329 -5.19 4.17 -30.09
N SER A 330 -5.02 5.11 -31.03
CA SER A 330 -6.11 5.61 -31.88
C SER A 330 -6.40 4.60 -32.99
#